data_AF-A0A3D1J9G5-F1
#
_entry.id   AF-A0A3D1J9G5-F1
#
_cell.length_a   1.000
_cell.length_b   1.000
_cell.length_c   1.000
_cell.angle_alpha   90.00
_cell.angle_beta   90.00
_cell.angle_gamma   90.00
#
_symmetry.space_group_name_H-M   'P 1'
#
loop_
_entity.id
_entity.type
_entity.pdbx_description
1 polymer ?
#
loop_
_entity_poly.entity_id
_entity_poly.type
_entity_poly.pdbx_seq_one_letter_code
_entity_poly.pdbx_strand_id
1 'polypeptide(L)'
;QDFVDQYMVGLHAKVVVAGFDYTYGKKATANMTVLPTYAQGRFEVVTVAQESIDQEKVSSTRIRAALQNGEMAEANRLLGYVYAFEGIVVHGDARGRELGFPTANIKVKSTVRLPKEGVYVTELKVGDRWYPSMGSIGHNDTFGQGRQLTVEIYILDFHQDIYGETVDIRWHHFLRDQVAFNGAEALIEQLKQDERDTQAYFA
;
A
#
# COMPACT_ATOMS: atom_id res chain seq x y z
N GLN A 1 -15.06 18.01 28.01
CA GLN A 1 -14.17 18.75 28.92
C GLN A 1 -12.98 17.88 29.31
N ASP A 2 -13.18 16.76 30.00
CA ASP A 2 -12.11 15.90 30.52
C ASP A 2 -11.04 15.50 29.48
N PHE A 3 -11.44 15.08 28.28
CA PHE A 3 -10.48 14.78 27.19
C PHE A 3 -9.59 15.98 26.83
N VAL A 4 -10.19 17.17 26.75
CA VAL A 4 -9.46 18.41 26.41
C VAL A 4 -8.49 18.77 27.52
N ASP A 5 -8.92 18.65 28.78
CA ASP A 5 -8.08 18.97 29.94
C ASP A 5 -6.91 17.97 30.08
N GLN A 6 -7.20 16.68 29.94
CA GLN A 6 -6.21 15.64 30.10
C GLN A 6 -5.19 15.61 28.95
N TYR A 7 -5.66 15.69 27.70
CA TYR A 7 -4.79 15.44 26.55
C TYR A 7 -4.33 16.73 25.89
N MET A 8 -5.21 17.68 25.59
CA MET A 8 -4.79 18.89 24.85
C MET A 8 -4.08 19.88 25.78
N VAL A 9 -4.67 20.16 26.94
CA VAL A 9 -4.09 21.05 27.95
C VAL A 9 -2.98 20.34 28.71
N GLY A 10 -3.17 19.07 29.07
CA GLY A 10 -2.15 18.27 29.74
C GLY A 10 -0.87 18.05 28.92
N LEU A 11 -0.95 18.03 27.58
CA LEU A 11 0.22 18.05 26.70
C LEU A 11 0.77 19.47 26.45
N HIS A 12 0.20 20.49 27.08
CA HIS A 12 0.56 21.90 26.91
C HIS A 12 0.47 22.38 25.46
N ALA A 13 -0.49 21.87 24.69
CA ALA A 13 -0.68 22.28 23.31
C ALA A 13 -0.89 23.80 23.23
N LYS A 14 -0.23 24.44 22.26
CA LYS A 14 -0.45 25.87 21.93
C LYS A 14 -1.44 26.03 20.78
N VAL A 15 -1.44 25.08 19.86
CA VAL A 15 -2.33 25.02 18.71
C VAL A 15 -2.77 23.57 18.54
N VAL A 16 -4.07 23.37 18.31
CA VAL A 16 -4.66 22.08 17.95
C VAL A 16 -5.22 22.20 16.54
N VAL A 17 -4.65 21.42 15.62
CA VAL A 17 -5.04 21.39 14.21
C VAL A 17 -5.74 20.07 13.93
N ALA A 18 -6.94 20.11 13.35
CA ALA A 18 -7.62 18.91 12.90
C ALA A 18 -8.57 19.19 11.73
N GLY A 19 -8.89 18.15 10.97
CA GLY A 19 -9.88 18.23 9.89
C GLY A 19 -11.28 18.54 10.41
N PHE A 20 -12.09 19.21 9.59
CA PHE A 20 -13.46 19.61 9.93
C PHE A 20 -14.38 18.49 10.44
N ASP A 21 -14.11 17.23 10.06
CA ASP A 21 -14.90 16.05 10.42
C ASP A 21 -14.37 15.28 11.63
N TYR A 22 -13.29 15.76 12.25
CA TYR A 22 -12.70 15.13 13.43
C TYR A 22 -13.62 15.21 14.65
N THR A 23 -13.67 14.11 15.40
CA THR A 23 -14.35 13.99 16.68
C THR A 23 -13.44 13.35 17.71
N TYR A 24 -13.40 13.89 18.93
CA TYR A 24 -12.58 13.42 20.06
C TYR A 24 -13.44 12.82 21.20
N GLY A 25 -14.65 12.38 20.85
CA GLY A 25 -15.65 11.83 21.75
C GLY A 25 -16.96 11.63 21.01
N LYS A 26 -18.09 11.76 21.70
CA LYS A 26 -19.42 11.67 21.07
C LYS A 26 -19.57 12.77 20.02
N LYS A 27 -19.86 12.40 18.76
CA LYS A 27 -19.95 13.33 17.61
C LYS A 27 -20.85 14.56 17.86
N ALA A 28 -21.93 14.40 18.64
CA ALA A 28 -22.85 15.49 18.96
C ALA A 28 -22.23 16.60 19.85
N THR A 29 -21.22 16.27 20.67
CA THR A 29 -20.68 17.18 21.68
C THR A 29 -19.16 17.31 21.66
N ALA A 30 -18.44 16.49 20.91
CA ALA A 30 -16.98 16.46 20.90
C ALA A 30 -16.46 16.44 19.45
N ASN A 31 -16.59 17.59 18.79
CA ASN A 31 -16.23 17.81 17.40
C ASN A 31 -15.55 19.19 17.22
N MET A 32 -15.06 19.47 16.02
CA MET A 32 -14.32 20.71 15.75
C MET A 32 -15.14 22.00 15.87
N THR A 33 -16.47 21.96 15.75
CA THR A 33 -17.30 23.17 15.94
C THR A 33 -17.49 23.52 17.42
N VAL A 34 -17.47 22.51 18.30
CA VAL A 34 -17.61 22.69 19.76
C VAL A 34 -16.26 22.86 20.46
N LEU A 35 -15.16 22.40 19.87
CA LEU A 35 -13.83 22.43 20.47
C LEU A 35 -13.41 23.82 21.00
N PRO A 36 -13.65 24.96 20.30
CA PRO A 36 -13.31 26.28 20.82
C PRO A 36 -13.94 26.58 22.19
N THR A 37 -15.16 26.11 22.43
CA THR A 37 -15.87 26.27 23.72
C THR A 37 -15.19 25.51 24.85
N TYR A 38 -14.62 24.34 24.58
CA TYR A 38 -13.84 23.58 25.57
C TYR A 38 -12.40 24.05 25.69
N ALA A 39 -11.84 24.62 24.63
CA ALA A 39 -10.50 25.20 24.62
C ALA A 39 -10.42 26.41 25.56
N GLN A 40 -11.46 27.25 25.58
CA GLN A 40 -11.54 28.45 26.43
C GLN A 40 -10.31 29.37 26.29
N GLY A 41 -9.76 29.48 25.08
CA GLY A 41 -8.58 30.29 24.79
C GLY A 41 -7.24 29.72 25.33
N ARG A 42 -7.23 28.51 25.91
CA ARG A 42 -6.00 27.89 26.43
C ARG A 42 -5.06 27.40 25.32
N PHE A 43 -5.60 27.19 24.13
CA PHE A 43 -4.89 26.89 22.89
C PHE A 43 -5.69 27.39 21.69
N GLU A 44 -5.00 27.64 20.59
CA GLU A 44 -5.62 27.97 19.31
C GLU A 44 -6.23 26.73 18.66
N VAL A 45 -7.42 26.87 18.07
CA VAL A 45 -8.09 25.79 17.34
C VAL A 45 -8.08 26.13 15.85
N VAL A 46 -7.41 25.29 15.05
CA VAL A 46 -7.34 25.44 13.60
C VAL A 46 -8.08 24.28 12.95
N THR A 47 -9.15 24.60 12.23
CA THR A 47 -9.91 23.62 11.46
C THR A 47 -9.45 23.61 10.02
N VAL A 48 -8.95 22.47 9.56
CA VAL A 48 -8.56 22.28 8.16
C VAL A 48 -9.79 21.87 7.35
N ALA A 49 -10.01 22.58 6.24
CA ALA A 49 -11.10 22.29 5.31
C ALA A 49 -10.92 20.93 4.63
N GLN A 50 -11.97 20.43 3.99
CA GLN A 50 -11.90 19.19 3.24
C GLN A 50 -10.98 19.32 2.02
N GLU A 51 -9.99 18.45 1.91
CA GLU A 51 -9.23 18.29 0.67
C GLU A 51 -10.05 17.51 -0.36
N SER A 52 -10.10 18.01 -1.60
CA SER A 52 -10.88 17.40 -2.68
C SER A 52 -10.07 17.38 -3.97
N ILE A 53 -10.16 16.28 -4.72
CA ILE A 53 -9.64 16.19 -6.09
C ILE A 53 -10.80 15.83 -7.00
N ASP A 54 -10.93 16.53 -8.13
CA ASP A 54 -12.07 16.46 -9.05
C ASP A 54 -13.42 16.66 -8.35
N GLN A 55 -13.46 17.56 -7.37
CA GLN A 55 -14.64 17.86 -6.53
C GLN A 55 -15.08 16.71 -5.60
N GLU A 56 -14.34 15.61 -5.56
CA GLU A 56 -14.58 14.51 -4.64
C GLU A 56 -13.60 14.50 -3.46
N LYS A 57 -14.11 14.19 -2.27
CA LYS A 57 -13.31 14.12 -1.04
C LYS A 57 -12.14 13.15 -1.18
N VAL A 58 -10.94 13.59 -0.80
CA VAL A 58 -9.83 12.68 -0.50
C VAL A 58 -10.09 12.05 0.86
N SER A 59 -10.21 10.72 0.92
CA SER A 59 -10.46 10.01 2.16
C SER A 59 -9.85 8.62 2.17
N SER A 60 -9.54 8.11 3.36
CA SER A 60 -9.04 6.74 3.53
C SER A 60 -10.04 5.69 3.03
N THR A 61 -11.35 5.98 3.01
CA THR A 61 -12.34 5.06 2.45
C THR A 61 -12.20 4.94 0.94
N ARG A 62 -12.06 6.06 0.24
CA ARG A 62 -11.88 6.08 -1.22
C ARG A 62 -10.56 5.46 -1.65
N ILE A 63 -9.46 5.77 -0.94
CA ILE A 63 -8.15 5.13 -1.18
C ILE A 63 -8.24 3.61 -1.00
N ARG A 64 -8.89 3.13 0.06
CA ARG A 64 -9.06 1.69 0.30
C ARG A 64 -9.88 1.01 -0.79
N ALA A 65 -10.92 1.66 -1.30
CA ALA A 65 -11.72 1.14 -2.40
C ALA A 65 -10.88 1.04 -3.69
N ALA A 66 -10.14 2.09 -4.04
CA ALA A 66 -9.25 2.08 -5.21
C ALA A 66 -8.21 0.95 -5.12
N LEU A 67 -7.55 0.76 -3.97
CA LEU A 67 -6.61 -0.35 -3.74
C LEU A 67 -7.30 -1.71 -3.92
N GLN A 68 -8.50 -1.90 -3.37
CA GLN A 68 -9.28 -3.14 -3.46
C GLN A 68 -9.73 -3.47 -4.89
N ASN A 69 -9.94 -2.45 -5.72
CA ASN A 69 -10.33 -2.61 -7.12
C ASN A 69 -9.13 -2.72 -8.07
N GLY A 70 -7.89 -2.55 -7.58
CA GLY A 70 -6.69 -2.53 -8.41
C GLY A 70 -6.48 -1.21 -9.15
N GLU A 71 -7.21 -0.15 -8.80
CA GLU A 71 -7.15 1.19 -9.40
C GLU A 71 -5.92 1.96 -8.87
N MET A 72 -4.71 1.43 -9.10
CA MET A 72 -3.48 1.95 -8.51
C MET A 72 -3.18 3.40 -8.89
N ALA A 73 -3.50 3.81 -10.12
CA ALA A 73 -3.32 5.19 -10.56
C ALA A 73 -4.16 6.15 -9.71
N GLU A 74 -5.42 5.79 -9.43
CA GLU A 74 -6.31 6.60 -8.58
C GLU A 74 -5.85 6.59 -7.12
N ALA A 75 -5.48 5.41 -6.59
CA ALA A 75 -4.95 5.30 -5.23
C ALA A 75 -3.72 6.18 -5.02
N ASN A 76 -2.75 6.12 -5.94
CA ASN A 76 -1.51 6.89 -5.88
C ASN A 76 -1.77 8.40 -6.01
N ARG A 77 -2.71 8.78 -6.88
CA ARG A 77 -3.15 10.17 -7.03
C ARG A 77 -3.78 10.73 -5.76
N LEU A 78 -4.67 9.96 -5.11
CA LEU A 78 -5.31 10.35 -3.85
C LEU A 78 -4.33 10.38 -2.67
N LEU A 79 -3.30 9.53 -2.68
CA LEU A 79 -2.24 9.51 -1.66
C LEU A 79 -1.24 10.66 -1.83
N GLY A 80 -1.03 11.13 -3.06
CA GLY A 80 0.03 12.07 -3.42
C GLY A 80 1.42 11.42 -3.52
N TYR A 81 1.48 10.09 -3.44
CA TYR A 81 2.69 9.28 -3.58
C TYR A 81 2.34 7.87 -4.03
N VAL A 82 3.34 7.12 -4.52
CA VAL A 82 3.16 5.72 -4.94
C VAL A 82 2.96 4.84 -3.71
N TYR A 83 1.84 4.12 -3.65
CA TYR A 83 1.52 3.23 -2.55
C TYR A 83 2.68 2.27 -2.27
N ALA A 84 3.14 2.24 -1.03
CA ALA A 84 4.31 1.48 -0.65
C ALA A 84 4.16 0.84 0.73
N PHE A 85 4.82 -0.29 0.93
CA PHE A 85 4.96 -0.93 2.22
C PHE A 85 6.26 -1.72 2.32
N GLU A 86 6.69 -1.92 3.56
CA GLU A 86 7.84 -2.74 3.92
C GLU A 86 7.46 -4.23 3.98
N GLY A 87 8.40 -5.08 3.56
CA GLY A 87 8.34 -6.53 3.74
C GLY A 87 9.70 -7.13 4.07
N ILE A 88 9.71 -8.43 4.37
CA ILE A 88 10.93 -9.20 4.58
C ILE A 88 11.02 -10.27 3.51
N VAL A 89 12.17 -10.38 2.84
CA VAL A 89 12.40 -11.45 1.86
C VAL A 89 12.55 -12.78 2.60
N VAL A 90 11.72 -13.75 2.25
CA VAL A 90 11.71 -15.10 2.84
C VAL A 90 11.94 -16.16 1.77
N HIS A 91 12.30 -17.36 2.21
CA HIS A 91 12.34 -18.51 1.32
C HIS A 91 10.91 -18.90 0.92
N GLY A 92 10.70 -19.16 -0.37
CA GLY A 92 9.47 -19.74 -0.91
C GLY A 92 9.78 -20.97 -1.77
N ASP A 93 8.81 -21.41 -2.57
CA ASP A 93 8.92 -22.64 -3.37
C ASP A 93 9.92 -22.56 -4.54
N ALA A 94 10.50 -21.36 -4.79
CA ALA A 94 11.52 -21.09 -5.82
C ALA A 94 11.18 -21.54 -7.26
N ARG A 95 9.92 -21.87 -7.57
CA ARG A 95 9.47 -22.37 -8.88
C ARG A 95 9.81 -21.43 -10.04
N GLY A 96 9.72 -20.13 -9.82
CA GLY A 96 10.07 -19.13 -10.83
C GLY A 96 11.51 -19.29 -11.36
N ARG A 97 12.43 -19.79 -10.53
CA ARG A 97 13.83 -20.01 -10.93
C ARG A 97 13.96 -21.03 -12.07
N GLU A 98 13.16 -22.10 -12.05
CA GLU A 98 13.16 -23.13 -13.11
C GLU A 98 12.59 -22.59 -14.44
N LEU A 99 11.75 -21.55 -14.37
CA LEU A 99 11.12 -20.90 -15.51
C LEU A 99 11.92 -19.71 -16.06
N GLY A 100 13.06 -19.36 -15.42
CA GLY A 100 13.86 -18.18 -15.78
C GLY A 100 13.39 -16.86 -15.13
N PHE A 101 12.40 -16.92 -14.23
CA PHE A 101 11.84 -15.78 -13.51
C PHE A 101 11.98 -15.96 -11.98
N PRO A 102 13.20 -15.94 -11.40
CA PRO A 102 13.39 -16.07 -9.95
C PRO A 102 12.67 -14.96 -9.17
N THR A 103 11.69 -15.33 -8.34
CA THR A 103 10.94 -14.39 -7.49
C THR A 103 11.43 -14.39 -6.04
N ALA A 104 11.50 -13.19 -5.46
CA ALA A 104 11.61 -12.98 -4.02
C ALA A 104 10.22 -13.13 -3.39
N ASN A 105 10.07 -14.04 -2.42
CA ASN A 105 8.84 -14.15 -1.64
C ASN A 105 8.89 -13.14 -0.51
N ILE A 106 7.85 -12.33 -0.35
CA ILE A 106 7.80 -11.25 0.61
C ILE A 106 6.82 -11.60 1.73
N LYS A 107 7.34 -11.67 2.96
CA LYS A 107 6.52 -11.72 4.17
C LYS A 107 6.11 -10.30 4.55
N VAL A 108 4.81 -10.04 4.53
CA VAL A 108 4.22 -8.76 4.93
C VAL A 108 3.60 -8.84 6.32
N LYS A 109 3.53 -7.70 7.03
CA LYS A 109 2.85 -7.60 8.33
C LYS A 109 1.33 -7.67 8.11
N SER A 110 0.59 -8.25 9.06
CA SER A 110 -0.88 -8.37 8.98
C SER A 110 -1.63 -7.04 9.00
N THR A 111 -0.95 -5.96 9.38
CA THR A 111 -1.48 -4.58 9.37
C THR A 111 -1.36 -3.92 8.00
N VAL A 112 -0.59 -4.49 7.07
CA VAL A 112 -0.46 -3.99 5.70
C VAL A 112 -1.75 -4.28 4.94
N ARG A 113 -2.21 -3.28 4.19
CA ARG A 113 -3.35 -3.43 3.28
C ARG A 113 -2.83 -3.71 1.89
N LEU A 114 -2.79 -4.98 1.51
CA LEU A 114 -2.46 -5.35 0.15
C LEU A 114 -3.52 -4.80 -0.82
N PRO A 115 -3.12 -4.33 -2.02
CA PRO A 115 -4.05 -4.04 -3.10
C PRO A 115 -4.72 -5.34 -3.59
N LYS A 116 -5.58 -5.21 -4.60
CA LYS A 116 -6.26 -6.32 -5.27
C LYS A 116 -5.28 -7.47 -5.59
N GLU A 117 -5.80 -8.69 -5.65
CA GLU A 117 -5.03 -9.81 -6.19
C GLU A 117 -4.75 -9.60 -7.68
N GLY A 118 -3.54 -9.94 -8.12
CA GLY A 118 -3.12 -9.75 -9.51
C GLY A 118 -1.63 -9.52 -9.68
N VAL A 119 -1.26 -9.07 -10.88
CA VAL A 119 0.10 -8.75 -11.29
C VAL A 119 0.24 -7.25 -11.49
N TYR A 120 1.37 -6.71 -11.08
CA TYR A 120 1.61 -5.29 -10.93
C TYR A 120 2.99 -4.88 -11.44
N VAL A 121 3.07 -3.66 -11.96
CA VAL A 121 4.33 -2.93 -12.06
C VAL A 121 4.70 -2.44 -10.66
N THR A 122 5.92 -2.74 -10.23
CA THR A 122 6.43 -2.40 -8.91
C THR A 122 7.86 -1.86 -8.99
N GLU A 123 8.35 -1.28 -7.91
CA GLU A 123 9.79 -1.17 -7.65
C GLU A 123 10.10 -1.81 -6.30
N LEU A 124 11.24 -2.48 -6.21
CA LEU A 124 11.78 -2.99 -4.96
C LEU A 124 13.02 -2.20 -4.56
N LYS A 125 13.06 -1.74 -3.31
CA LYS A 125 14.26 -1.14 -2.73
C LYS A 125 15.12 -2.23 -2.09
N VAL A 126 16.35 -2.39 -2.59
CA VAL A 126 17.39 -3.24 -1.99
C VAL A 126 18.54 -2.34 -1.57
N GLY A 127 18.83 -2.31 -0.26
CA GLY A 127 19.70 -1.29 0.34
C GLY A 127 19.16 0.12 0.05
N ASP A 128 19.96 0.93 -0.64
CA ASP A 128 19.59 2.32 -1.00
C ASP A 128 19.12 2.50 -2.44
N ARG A 129 19.01 1.42 -3.22
CA ARG A 129 18.65 1.48 -4.64
C ARG A 129 17.29 0.88 -4.93
N TRP A 130 16.51 1.59 -5.73
CA TRP A 130 15.26 1.08 -6.31
C TRP A 130 15.54 0.35 -7.62
N TYR A 131 14.89 -0.79 -7.78
CA TYR A 131 14.94 -1.63 -8.98
C TYR A 131 13.53 -1.82 -9.52
N PRO A 132 13.30 -1.61 -10.83
CA PRO A 132 12.05 -2.02 -11.48
C PRO A 132 11.77 -3.50 -11.23
N SER A 133 10.51 -3.82 -10.95
CA SER A 133 10.11 -5.19 -10.64
C SER A 133 8.66 -5.47 -11.05
N MET A 134 8.35 -6.76 -11.25
CA MET A 134 6.99 -7.24 -11.35
C MET A 134 6.55 -7.79 -10.00
N GLY A 135 5.41 -7.33 -9.49
CA GLY A 135 4.83 -7.83 -8.25
C GLY A 135 3.60 -8.69 -8.51
N SER A 136 3.47 -9.80 -7.80
CA SER A 136 2.28 -10.63 -7.80
C SER A 136 1.71 -10.76 -6.40
N ILE A 137 0.41 -10.57 -6.27
CA ILE A 137 -0.35 -10.84 -5.05
C ILE A 137 -1.36 -11.92 -5.38
N GLY A 138 -1.26 -13.04 -4.70
CA GLY A 138 -2.11 -14.17 -5.01
C GLY A 138 -2.06 -15.30 -4.01
N HIS A 139 -2.63 -16.42 -4.38
CA HIS A 139 -2.66 -17.59 -3.52
C HIS A 139 -1.79 -18.69 -4.09
N ASN A 140 -0.98 -19.33 -3.24
CA ASN A 140 -0.26 -20.52 -3.66
C ASN A 140 -1.24 -21.70 -3.76
N ASP A 141 -1.58 -22.08 -4.98
CA ASP A 141 -2.58 -23.11 -5.27
C ASP A 141 -2.19 -24.52 -4.78
N THR A 142 -0.94 -24.72 -4.33
CA THR A 142 -0.35 -26.03 -4.05
C THR A 142 -0.69 -26.61 -2.67
N PHE A 143 -1.24 -25.83 -1.72
CA PHE A 143 -1.52 -26.29 -0.35
C PHE A 143 -2.99 -26.14 0.07
N GLY A 144 -3.89 -26.97 -0.47
CA GLY A 144 -5.22 -27.24 0.11
C GLY A 144 -6.13 -26.03 0.38
N GLN A 145 -7.29 -26.26 1.02
CA GLN A 145 -8.22 -25.18 1.41
C GLN A 145 -7.69 -24.43 2.65
N GLY A 146 -7.72 -23.09 2.62
CA GLY A 146 -7.21 -22.22 3.68
C GLY A 146 -5.97 -21.40 3.29
N ARG A 147 -5.85 -21.02 2.02
CA ARG A 147 -4.65 -20.46 1.38
C ARG A 147 -4.19 -19.15 2.01
N GLN A 148 -2.91 -19.10 2.40
CA GLN A 148 -2.26 -17.84 2.72
C GLN A 148 -2.03 -17.05 1.43
N LEU A 149 -2.32 -15.75 1.49
CA LEU A 149 -2.02 -14.81 0.43
C LEU A 149 -0.50 -14.61 0.39
N THR A 150 0.11 -14.75 -0.78
CA THR A 150 1.53 -14.59 -1.03
C THR A 150 1.78 -13.29 -1.80
N VAL A 151 2.94 -12.69 -1.55
CA VAL A 151 3.47 -11.57 -2.30
C VAL A 151 4.80 -12.01 -2.90
N GLU A 152 4.89 -12.02 -4.22
CA GLU A 152 6.08 -12.43 -4.96
C GLU A 152 6.56 -11.29 -5.84
N ILE A 153 7.86 -10.99 -5.79
CA ILE A 153 8.47 -9.91 -6.57
C ILE A 153 9.54 -10.50 -7.49
N TYR A 154 9.39 -10.34 -8.79
CA TYR A 154 10.45 -10.57 -9.77
C TYR A 154 11.17 -9.25 -10.05
N ILE A 155 12.43 -9.14 -9.65
CA ILE A 155 13.23 -7.93 -9.83
C ILE A 155 13.93 -8.01 -11.20
N LEU A 156 13.74 -6.99 -12.05
CA LEU A 156 14.33 -6.96 -13.37
C LEU A 156 15.86 -6.79 -13.27
N ASP A 157 16.59 -7.51 -14.10
CA ASP A 157 18.06 -7.45 -14.22
C ASP A 157 18.82 -7.54 -12.87
N PHE A 158 18.32 -8.40 -11.96
CA PHE A 158 18.86 -8.56 -10.61
C PHE A 158 19.45 -9.95 -10.37
N HIS A 159 20.68 -10.00 -9.84
CA HIS A 159 21.45 -11.25 -9.70
C HIS A 159 22.06 -11.43 -8.29
N GLN A 160 21.54 -10.75 -7.28
CA GLN A 160 22.04 -10.87 -5.90
C GLN A 160 21.08 -11.70 -5.04
N ASP A 161 21.61 -12.30 -3.99
CA ASP A 161 20.81 -12.93 -2.93
C ASP A 161 20.47 -11.88 -1.87
N ILE A 162 19.18 -11.75 -1.55
CA ILE A 162 18.62 -10.79 -0.60
C ILE A 162 17.76 -11.46 0.47
N TYR A 163 17.92 -12.78 0.70
CA TYR A 163 17.14 -13.47 1.73
C TYR A 163 17.36 -12.88 3.13
N GLY A 164 16.26 -12.68 3.84
CA GLY A 164 16.25 -12.10 5.18
C GLY A 164 16.34 -10.57 5.19
N GLU A 165 16.53 -9.92 4.05
CA GLU A 165 16.57 -8.46 3.98
C GLU A 165 15.17 -7.85 4.17
N THR A 166 15.16 -6.71 4.85
CA THR A 166 14.01 -5.80 4.87
C THR A 166 14.02 -4.96 3.59
N VAL A 167 12.90 -4.94 2.89
CA VAL A 167 12.76 -4.28 1.59
C VAL A 167 11.52 -3.38 1.60
N ASP A 168 11.59 -2.27 0.87
CA ASP A 168 10.43 -1.43 0.58
C ASP A 168 9.93 -1.73 -0.83
N ILE A 169 8.61 -1.85 -0.99
CA ILE A 169 7.99 -2.13 -2.29
C ILE A 169 7.05 -0.99 -2.64
N ARG A 170 7.21 -0.43 -3.85
CA ARG A 170 6.28 0.53 -4.45
C ARG A 170 5.38 -0.17 -5.46
N TRP A 171 4.08 0.13 -5.41
CA TRP A 171 3.06 -0.45 -6.28
C TRP A 171 2.54 0.62 -7.24
N HIS A 172 2.98 0.55 -8.49
CA HIS A 172 2.78 1.61 -9.47
C HIS A 172 1.51 1.42 -10.27
N HIS A 173 1.35 0.26 -10.88
CA HIS A 173 0.28 0.00 -11.85
C HIS A 173 -0.20 -1.45 -11.76
N PHE A 174 -1.50 -1.66 -11.91
CA PHE A 174 -2.10 -2.98 -12.04
C PHE A 174 -2.04 -3.43 -13.50
N LEU A 175 -1.34 -4.52 -13.78
CA LEU A 175 -1.22 -5.06 -15.14
C LEU A 175 -2.41 -5.94 -15.49
N ARG A 176 -2.73 -6.93 -14.63
CA ARG A 176 -3.77 -7.92 -14.91
C ARG A 176 -4.16 -8.73 -13.68
N ASP A 177 -5.31 -9.39 -13.78
CA ASP A 177 -5.72 -10.43 -12.84
C ASP A 177 -4.81 -11.67 -12.93
N GLN A 178 -4.86 -12.50 -11.89
CA GLN A 178 -4.26 -13.83 -11.92
C GLN A 178 -5.02 -14.75 -12.88
N VAL A 179 -4.28 -15.55 -13.64
CA VAL A 179 -4.83 -16.49 -14.62
C VAL A 179 -4.15 -17.84 -14.42
N ALA A 180 -4.92 -18.93 -14.50
CA ALA A 180 -4.38 -20.28 -14.53
C ALA A 180 -3.85 -20.60 -15.94
N PHE A 181 -2.65 -21.15 -16.02
CA PHE A 181 -2.01 -21.50 -17.30
C PHE A 181 -2.05 -23.01 -17.55
N ASN A 182 -2.35 -23.39 -18.79
CA ASN A 182 -2.34 -24.78 -19.24
C ASN A 182 -0.92 -25.21 -19.64
N GLY A 183 0.04 -25.14 -18.72
CA GLY A 183 1.43 -25.55 -18.93
C GLY A 183 2.44 -24.40 -18.78
N ALA A 184 3.72 -24.79 -18.68
CA ALA A 184 4.82 -23.87 -18.39
C ALA A 184 5.10 -22.87 -19.53
N GLU A 185 4.94 -23.28 -20.79
CA GLU A 185 5.21 -22.41 -21.94
C GLU A 185 4.28 -21.18 -21.98
N ALA A 186 2.97 -21.39 -21.79
CA ALA A 186 1.99 -20.30 -21.76
C ALA A 186 2.24 -19.33 -20.60
N LEU A 187 2.66 -19.84 -19.44
CA LEU A 187 3.05 -19.02 -18.30
C LEU A 187 4.29 -18.17 -18.62
N ILE A 188 5.33 -18.78 -19.20
CA ILE A 188 6.57 -18.08 -19.58
C ILE A 188 6.28 -16.97 -20.60
N GLU A 189 5.43 -17.24 -21.59
CA GLU A 189 5.06 -16.25 -22.59
C GLU A 189 4.32 -15.05 -21.96
N GLN A 190 3.40 -15.29 -21.03
CA GLN A 190 2.75 -14.21 -20.30
C GLN A 190 3.73 -13.43 -19.42
N LEU A 191 4.64 -14.10 -18.71
CA LEU A 191 5.64 -13.42 -17.87
C LEU A 191 6.56 -12.52 -18.71
N LYS A 192 6.94 -12.93 -19.92
CA LYS A 192 7.69 -12.09 -20.87
C LYS A 192 6.88 -10.90 -21.39
N GLN A 193 5.56 -11.02 -21.49
CA GLN A 193 4.71 -9.88 -21.83
C GLN A 193 4.62 -8.91 -20.65
N ASP A 194 4.37 -9.42 -19.44
CA ASP A 194 4.32 -8.63 -18.21
C ASP A 194 5.65 -7.87 -17.97
N GLU A 195 6.79 -8.50 -18.28
CA GLU A 195 8.13 -7.90 -18.19
C GLU A 195 8.29 -6.74 -19.18
N ARG A 196 7.86 -6.93 -20.44
CA ARG A 196 7.89 -5.87 -21.46
C ARG A 196 7.00 -4.69 -21.09
N ASP A 197 5.80 -4.96 -20.58
CA ASP A 197 4.87 -3.91 -20.15
C ASP A 197 5.42 -3.14 -18.93
N THR A 198 6.09 -3.85 -18.02
CA THR A 198 6.81 -3.25 -16.88
C THR A 198 7.96 -2.37 -17.35
N GLN A 199 8.79 -2.84 -18.27
CA GLN A 199 9.87 -2.04 -18.85
C GLN A 199 9.33 -0.80 -19.56
N ALA A 200 8.24 -0.94 -20.33
CA ALA A 200 7.61 0.18 -21.02
C ALA A 200 7.02 1.23 -20.06
N TYR A 201 6.57 0.83 -18.87
CA TYR A 201 6.08 1.77 -17.85
C TYR A 201 7.20 2.69 -17.30
N PHE A 202 8.42 2.18 -17.19
CA PHE A 202 9.58 2.93 -16.66
C PHE A 202 10.44 3.61 -17.72
N ALA A 203 10.12 3.43 -19.02
CA ALA A 203 10.82 4.04 -20.15
C ALA A 203 10.33 5.48 -20.41
#